data_AF-A0A7V8W1R5-F1
#
_entry.id   AF-A0A7V8W1R5-F1
#
_cell.length_a   1.000
_cell.length_b   1.000
_cell.length_c   1.000
_cell.angle_alpha   90.00
_cell.angle_beta   90.00
_cell.angle_gamma   90.00
#
_symmetry.space_group_name_H-M   'P 1'
#
loop_
_entity.id
_entity.type
_entity.pdbx_description
1 polymer ?
#
loop_
_entity_poly.entity_id
_entity_poly.type
_entity_poly.pdbx_seq_one_letter_code
_entity_poly.pdbx_strand_id
1 'polypeptide(L)'
;MKTKFTQQEILLITGSNFSSRECSDENIADKSKLSASEQLADACWNGLLDQMLPELVERTADGKKLLLWNIKEYNSFLELELCESNTKSDPVFSIDPYRFLPVIVDN
;
A
#
# COMPACT_ATOMS: atom_id res chain seq x y z
N MET A 1 -13.17 18.73 20.71
CA MET A 1 -11.77 18.48 20.29
C MET A 1 -11.82 17.87 18.90
N LYS A 2 -11.04 18.38 17.93
CA LYS A 2 -10.85 17.67 16.66
C LYS A 2 -10.05 16.40 16.98
N THR A 3 -10.63 15.23 16.75
CA THR A 3 -9.90 13.96 16.81
C THR A 3 -8.76 14.04 15.81
N LYS A 4 -7.52 13.88 16.29
CA LYS A 4 -6.37 13.71 15.40
C LYS A 4 -6.50 12.31 14.81
N PHE A 5 -6.60 12.24 13.49
CA PHE A 5 -6.69 10.99 12.75
C PHE A 5 -5.39 10.85 11.97
N THR A 6 -4.76 9.69 12.08
CA THR A 6 -3.53 9.38 11.36
C THR A 6 -3.87 8.51 10.16
N GLN A 7 -3.42 8.96 9.00
CA GLN A 7 -3.47 8.20 7.76
C GLN A 7 -2.08 8.23 7.14
N GLN A 8 -1.67 7.10 6.59
CA GLN A 8 -0.41 6.94 5.90
C GLN A 8 -0.66 6.29 4.55
N GLU A 9 -0.12 6.91 3.50
CA GLU A 9 -0.07 6.34 2.16
C GLU A 9 1.38 5.92 1.88
N ILE A 10 1.56 4.70 1.34
CA ILE A 10 2.87 4.16 0.96
C ILE A 10 2.81 3.74 -0.51
N LEU A 11 3.76 4.22 -1.30
CA LEU A 11 3.93 3.79 -2.69
C LEU A 11 5.06 2.75 -2.77
N LEU A 12 4.71 1.48 -2.95
CA LEU A 12 5.67 0.40 -3.18
C LEU A 12 5.94 0.24 -4.67
N ILE A 13 7.12 0.62 -5.12
CA ILE A 13 7.51 0.53 -6.53
C ILE A 13 7.64 -0.94 -6.96
N THR A 14 6.83 -1.33 -7.94
CA THR A 14 6.86 -2.66 -8.55
C THR A 14 8.00 -2.77 -9.54
N GLY A 15 8.54 -3.98 -9.74
CA GLY A 15 9.72 -4.20 -10.59
C GLY A 15 11.04 -3.74 -9.97
N SER A 16 11.03 -3.38 -8.68
CA SER A 16 12.23 -3.13 -7.88
C SER A 16 12.81 -4.45 -7.34
N ASN A 17 14.10 -4.46 -7.00
CA ASN A 17 14.75 -5.63 -6.37
C ASN A 17 14.05 -6.08 -5.08
N PHE A 18 13.45 -5.14 -4.33
CA PHE A 18 12.65 -5.44 -3.15
C PHE A 18 11.44 -6.31 -3.52
N SER A 19 10.64 -5.87 -4.48
CA SER A 19 9.44 -6.61 -4.92
C SER A 19 9.76 -8.02 -5.42
N SER A 20 10.86 -8.19 -6.16
CA SER A 20 11.24 -9.50 -6.69
C SER A 20 11.69 -10.45 -5.58
N ARG A 21 12.45 -9.98 -4.59
CA ARG A 21 12.96 -10.83 -3.51
C ARG A 21 11.83 -11.33 -2.61
N GLU A 22 10.97 -10.42 -2.17
CA GLU A 22 9.93 -10.75 -1.19
C GLU A 22 8.79 -11.59 -1.80
N CYS A 23 8.58 -11.53 -3.13
CA CYS A 23 7.65 -12.43 -3.81
C CYS A 23 8.25 -13.80 -4.17
N SER A 24 9.58 -13.97 -4.11
CA SER A 24 10.23 -15.21 -4.55
C SER A 24 10.21 -16.34 -3.51
N ASP A 25 10.12 -16.02 -2.21
CA ASP A 25 10.49 -16.96 -1.15
C ASP A 25 9.33 -17.67 -0.42
N GLU A 26 8.07 -17.48 -0.80
CA GLU A 26 6.95 -18.14 -0.10
C GLU A 26 6.08 -19.03 -1.00
N ASN A 27 6.38 -20.34 -0.93
CA ASN A 27 5.52 -21.51 -1.12
C ASN A 27 4.07 -21.22 -1.55
N ILE A 28 3.71 -21.22 -2.83
CA ILE A 28 2.32 -21.50 -3.23
C ILE A 28 2.28 -22.18 -4.61
N ALA A 29 1.89 -23.46 -4.62
CA ALA A 29 1.63 -24.25 -5.82
C ALA A 29 0.54 -23.64 -6.76
N ASP A 30 -0.13 -22.58 -6.32
CA ASP A 30 -1.15 -21.80 -7.04
C ASP A 30 -0.74 -20.36 -7.43
N LYS A 31 0.43 -19.84 -7.01
CA LYS A 31 0.90 -18.48 -7.39
C LYS A 31 1.30 -18.34 -8.86
N SER A 32 1.41 -19.46 -9.59
CA SER A 32 1.82 -19.50 -11.01
C SER A 32 0.90 -18.72 -11.97
N LYS A 33 -0.27 -18.26 -11.50
CA LYS A 33 -1.24 -17.50 -12.29
C LYS A 33 -1.27 -15.99 -12.00
N LEU A 34 -0.59 -15.53 -10.95
CA LEU A 34 -0.60 -14.14 -10.53
C LEU A 34 0.62 -13.40 -11.08
N SER A 35 0.40 -12.17 -11.54
CA SER A 35 1.44 -11.21 -11.87
C SER A 35 2.27 -10.83 -10.64
N ALA A 36 3.45 -10.26 -10.84
CA ALA A 36 4.32 -9.85 -9.75
C ALA A 36 3.69 -8.77 -8.85
N SER A 37 2.82 -7.90 -9.39
CA SER A 37 2.11 -6.90 -8.58
C SER A 37 1.07 -7.55 -7.69
N GLU A 38 0.29 -8.50 -8.22
CA GLU A 38 -0.73 -9.24 -7.47
C GLU A 38 -0.10 -10.08 -6.35
N GLN A 39 1.05 -10.71 -6.60
CA GLN A 39 1.78 -11.45 -5.57
C GLN A 39 2.31 -10.53 -4.46
N LEU A 40 2.77 -9.33 -4.81
CA LEU A 40 3.23 -8.35 -3.84
C LEU A 40 2.06 -7.79 -3.02
N ALA A 41 0.91 -7.54 -3.66
CA ALA A 41 -0.30 -7.09 -2.98
C ALA A 41 -0.81 -8.15 -1.99
N ASP A 42 -0.85 -9.43 -2.41
CA ASP A 42 -1.19 -10.56 -1.54
C ASP A 42 -0.23 -10.67 -0.35
N ALA A 43 1.07 -10.57 -0.59
CA ALA A 43 2.06 -10.57 0.50
C ALA A 43 1.85 -9.40 1.48
N CYS A 44 1.56 -8.20 0.97
CA CYS A 44 1.25 -7.03 1.81
C CYS A 44 0.00 -7.25 2.68
N TRP A 45 -1.06 -7.84 2.13
CA TRP A 45 -2.25 -8.24 2.90
C TRP A 45 -1.93 -9.28 3.99
N ASN A 46 -1.00 -10.19 3.71
CA ASN A 46 -0.53 -11.20 4.65
C ASN A 46 0.51 -10.68 5.68
N GLY A 47 0.74 -9.36 5.73
CA GLY A 47 1.58 -8.74 6.76
C GLY A 47 3.05 -8.57 6.37
N LEU A 48 3.40 -8.65 5.08
CA LEU A 48 4.78 -8.45 4.60
C LEU A 48 5.38 -7.13 5.10
N LEU A 49 4.62 -6.03 5.10
CA LEU A 49 5.13 -4.74 5.61
C LEU A 49 5.61 -4.83 7.05
N ASP A 50 4.92 -5.60 7.89
CA ASP A 50 5.24 -5.70 9.30
C ASP A 50 6.47 -6.55 9.56
N GLN A 51 6.72 -7.50 8.66
CA GLN A 51 7.85 -8.40 8.73
C GLN A 51 9.12 -7.75 8.18
N MET A 52 8.99 -7.03 7.06
CA MET A 52 10.12 -6.54 6.27
C MET A 52 10.42 -5.06 6.46
N LEU A 53 9.40 -4.25 6.74
CA LEU A 53 9.51 -2.79 6.86
C LEU A 53 8.73 -2.26 8.08
N PRO A 54 8.94 -2.81 9.30
CA PRO A 54 8.17 -2.42 10.47
C PRO A 54 8.37 -0.95 10.86
N GLU A 55 9.52 -0.36 10.52
CA GLU A 55 9.82 1.05 10.77
C GLU A 55 9.10 2.00 9.79
N LEU A 56 8.58 1.48 8.68
CA LEU A 56 7.86 2.29 7.71
C LEU A 56 6.45 2.61 8.19
N VAL A 57 5.84 1.74 9.00
CA VAL A 57 4.46 1.92 9.47
C VAL A 57 4.42 2.84 10.68
N GLU A 58 3.80 4.01 10.49
CA GLU A 58 3.59 4.98 11.54
C GLU A 58 2.66 4.44 12.64
N ARG A 59 2.77 5.07 13.81
CA ARG A 59 1.89 4.79 14.95
C ARG A 59 0.93 5.95 15.18
N THR A 60 -0.25 5.61 15.67
CA THR A 60 -1.25 6.57 16.12
C THR A 60 -0.72 7.40 17.30
N ALA A 61 -1.42 8.48 17.62
CA ALA A 61 -1.06 9.32 18.77
C ALA A 61 -1.09 8.57 20.12
N ASP A 62 -1.89 7.51 20.23
CA ASP A 62 -1.94 6.61 21.38
C ASP A 62 -1.01 5.38 21.26
N GLY A 63 -0.11 5.37 20.26
CA GLY A 63 0.94 4.37 20.08
C GLY A 63 0.48 3.06 19.43
N LYS A 64 -0.77 2.99 18.97
CA LYS A 64 -1.30 1.85 18.22
C LYS A 64 -0.74 1.84 16.82
N LYS A 65 -0.75 0.67 16.21
CA LYS A 65 -0.32 0.49 14.83
C LYS A 65 -1.45 0.79 13.86
N LEU A 66 -1.14 1.43 12.74
CA LEU A 66 -2.10 1.62 11.65
C LEU A 66 -2.46 0.29 11.00
N LEU A 67 -3.71 0.16 10.58
CA LEU A 67 -4.19 -1.04 9.88
C LEU A 67 -4.16 -0.79 8.38
N LEU A 68 -3.67 -1.77 7.63
CA LEU A 68 -3.76 -1.75 6.17
C LEU A 68 -5.23 -1.86 5.76
N TRP A 69 -5.74 -0.82 5.12
CA TRP A 69 -7.15 -0.74 4.74
C TRP A 69 -7.40 -1.01 3.27
N ASN A 70 -6.47 -0.59 2.42
CA ASN A 70 -6.64 -0.70 0.99
C ASN A 70 -5.28 -0.87 0.32
N ILE A 71 -5.29 -1.61 -0.79
CA ILE A 71 -4.18 -1.69 -1.73
C ILE A 71 -4.75 -1.36 -3.10
N LYS A 72 -4.19 -0.35 -3.77
CA LYS A 72 -4.49 -0.06 -5.17
C LYS A 72 -3.31 -0.46 -6.03
N GLU A 73 -3.60 -1.17 -7.10
CA GLU A 73 -2.60 -1.57 -8.07
C GLU A 73 -2.52 -0.53 -9.21
N TYR A 74 -1.31 -0.05 -9.47
CA TYR A 74 -0.99 0.77 -10.63
C TYR A 74 0.10 0.11 -11.46
N ASN A 75 0.37 0.66 -12.64
CA ASN A 75 1.33 0.09 -13.58
C ASN A 75 2.76 0.00 -13.04
N SER A 76 3.16 0.87 -12.11
CA SER A 76 4.56 0.97 -11.64
C SER A 76 4.71 0.94 -10.12
N PHE A 77 3.60 0.86 -9.38
CA PHE A 77 3.62 0.79 -7.93
C PHE A 77 2.31 0.24 -7.38
N LEU A 78 2.36 -0.23 -6.14
CA LEU A 78 1.20 -0.45 -5.29
C LEU A 78 1.05 0.73 -4.34
N GLU A 79 -0.14 1.31 -4.26
CA GLU A 79 -0.50 2.28 -3.21
C GLU A 79 -1.13 1.53 -2.05
N LEU A 80 -0.52 1.64 -0.88
CA LEU A 80 -1.04 1.08 0.36
C LEU A 80 -1.60 2.20 1.22
N GLU A 81 -2.82 2.03 1.71
CA GLU A 81 -3.48 2.99 2.58
C GLU A 81 -3.61 2.39 3.98
N LEU A 82 -2.94 3.00 4.96
CA LEU A 82 -2.98 2.61 6.36
C LEU A 82 -3.67 3.68 7.21
N CYS A 83 -4.62 3.26 8.05
CA CYS A 83 -5.50 4.18 8.77
C CYS A 83 -5.87 3.65 10.17
N GLU A 84 -6.22 4.57 11.08
CA GLU A 84 -6.72 4.21 12.42
C GLU A 84 -8.17 3.69 12.39
N SER A 85 -8.96 4.14 11.43
CA SER A 85 -10.39 3.88 11.30
C SER A 85 -10.86 4.13 9.87
N ASN A 86 -12.06 3.64 9.52
CA ASN A 86 -12.65 3.75 8.18
C ASN A 86 -13.14 5.18 7.88
N THR A 87 -12.19 6.10 7.71
CA THR A 87 -12.46 7.49 7.31
C THR A 87 -12.02 7.68 5.86
N LYS A 88 -12.77 8.47 5.09
CA LYS A 88 -12.39 8.78 3.71
C LYS A 88 -11.09 9.60 3.69
N SER A 89 -10.10 9.12 2.95
CA SER A 89 -8.90 9.87 2.58
C SER A 89 -9.28 11.17 1.89
N ASP A 90 -8.80 12.30 2.42
CA ASP A 90 -8.94 13.61 1.78
C ASP A 90 -7.91 13.69 0.64
N PRO A 91 -8.36 13.83 -0.63
CA PRO A 91 -7.46 13.86 -1.79
C PRO A 91 -6.37 14.92 -1.71
N VAL A 92 -6.57 16.00 -0.96
CA VAL A 92 -5.60 17.09 -0.82
C VAL A 92 -4.31 16.64 -0.13
N PHE A 93 -4.36 15.61 0.71
CA PHE A 93 -3.20 15.07 1.42
C PHE A 93 -2.66 13.78 0.79
N SER A 94 -3.23 13.35 -0.32
CA SER A 94 -2.79 12.12 -0.99
C SER A 94 -1.46 12.33 -1.71
N ILE A 95 -0.64 11.30 -1.75
CA ILE A 95 0.61 11.27 -2.54
C ILE A 95 0.44 10.51 -3.85
N ASP A 96 -0.75 9.96 -4.12
CA ASP A 96 -1.08 9.27 -5.36
C ASP A 96 -0.96 10.24 -6.56
N PRO A 97 0.03 10.05 -7.46
CA PRO A 97 0.27 10.96 -8.57
C PRO A 97 -0.92 11.01 -9.53
N TYR A 98 -1.69 9.92 -9.66
CA TYR A 98 -2.80 9.86 -10.60
C TYR A 98 -4.00 10.71 -10.15
N ARG A 99 -4.10 11.08 -8.86
CA ARG A 99 -5.13 12.02 -8.39
C ARG A 99 -4.89 13.45 -8.85
N PHE A 100 -3.67 13.80 -9.21
CA PHE A 100 -3.29 15.15 -9.64
C PHE A 100 -3.17 15.29 -11.15
N LEU A 101 -3.21 14.16 -11.88
CA LEU A 101 -3.17 14.21 -13.33
C LEU A 101 -4.53 14.69 -13.87
N PRO A 102 -4.54 15.64 -14.82
CA PRO A 102 -5.77 16.01 -15.50
C PRO A 102 -6.32 14.77 -16.21
N VAL A 103 -7.64 14.55 -16.11
CA VAL A 103 -8.31 13.50 -16.90
C VAL A 103 -8.02 13.79 -18.36
N ILE A 104 -7.18 12.99 -18.99
CA ILE A 104 -7.01 13.02 -20.43
C ILE A 104 -8.29 12.42 -20.98
N VAL A 105 -9.22 13.28 -21.39
CA VAL A 105 -10.40 12.84 -22.14
C VAL A 105 -9.91 12.60 -23.56
N ASP A 106 -9.73 11.34 -23.92
CA ASP A 106 -9.51 10.95 -25.31
C ASP A 106 -10.74 11.40 -26.13
N ASN A 107 -10.51 12.28 -27.12
CA ASN A 107 -11.51 12.73 -28.11
C ASN A 107 -11.60 11.75 -29.28
#